data_AF-A0A957UVI0-F1
#
_entry.id   AF-A0A957UVI0-F1
#
_cell.length_a   1.000
_cell.length_b   1.000
_cell.length_c   1.000
_cell.angle_alpha   90.00
_cell.angle_beta   90.00
_cell.angle_gamma   90.00
#
_symmetry.space_group_name_H-M   'P 1'
#
loop_
_entity.id
_entity.type
_entity.pdbx_description
1 polymer ?
#
loop_
_entity_poly.entity_id
_entity_poly.type
_entity_poly.pdbx_seq_one_letter_code
_entity_poly.pdbx_strand_id
1 'polypeptide(L)'
;LITAWINNGLPEHASGASASAAITSTTGVTNTVAITDATTAATESIDLSDVNYQDNILPLFQEHCAECHGDDDPEEGLQVTTYKALMAGSIYGAVVKPGDPDNSYLVEMVSTGQMPKKGAKLTPPEVEMIVAWIKAGAPEFGQNASETAPVDSSHGVTATEAVTGTESISTTSSISSTAPISPTGIISPTESMSATAPINAGTDVT
;
A
#
# COMPACT_ATOMS: atom_id res chain seq x y z
N LEU A 1 -25.27 -12.75 -1.37
CA LEU A 1 -25.70 -13.84 -0.47
C LEU A 1 -24.46 -14.65 -0.12
N ILE A 2 -23.74 -14.24 0.93
CA ILE A 2 -22.55 -14.93 1.42
C ILE A 2 -23.02 -15.79 2.59
N THR A 3 -23.03 -17.10 2.40
CA THR A 3 -23.51 -18.05 3.40
C THR A 3 -22.33 -18.87 3.92
N ALA A 4 -22.20 -18.83 5.25
CA ALA A 4 -21.67 -19.85 6.14
C ALA A 4 -20.18 -20.20 6.07
N TRP A 5 -19.45 -19.75 7.11
CA TRP A 5 -18.54 -20.64 7.81
C TRP A 5 -18.81 -20.54 9.32
N ILE A 6 -19.52 -21.55 9.82
CA ILE A 6 -19.92 -21.74 11.20
C ILE A 6 -18.89 -22.67 11.87
N ASN A 7 -18.41 -22.23 13.03
CA ASN A 7 -17.99 -22.99 14.22
C ASN A 7 -17.25 -24.32 14.03
N ASN A 8 -16.02 -24.38 14.55
CA ASN A 8 -15.55 -25.53 15.32
C ASN A 8 -14.34 -25.18 16.19
N GLY A 9 -14.40 -25.51 17.48
CA GLY A 9 -13.23 -25.92 18.24
C GLY A 9 -12.75 -24.99 19.36
N LEU A 10 -13.52 -24.90 20.44
CA LEU A 10 -12.99 -24.58 21.77
C LEU A 10 -12.16 -25.78 22.28
N PRO A 11 -10.90 -25.61 22.76
CA PRO A 11 -10.32 -26.61 23.65
C PRO A 11 -10.53 -26.21 25.11
N GLU A 12 -11.33 -27.04 25.76
CA GLU A 12 -11.46 -27.14 27.21
C GLU A 12 -10.16 -27.76 27.76
N HIS A 13 -9.42 -27.06 28.62
CA HIS A 13 -8.36 -27.70 29.41
C HIS A 13 -8.69 -27.60 30.90
N ALA A 14 -9.15 -28.75 31.38
CA ALA A 14 -9.44 -29.05 32.77
C ALA A 14 -8.16 -29.13 33.63
N SER A 15 -8.41 -28.83 34.90
CA SER A 15 -7.66 -29.06 36.12
C SER A 15 -6.86 -30.37 36.23
N GLY A 16 -5.70 -30.31 36.91
CA GLY A 16 -5.31 -31.38 37.85
C GLY A 16 -3.83 -31.76 37.97
N ALA A 17 -3.28 -31.46 39.16
CA ALA A 17 -2.30 -32.25 39.94
C ALA A 17 -0.78 -32.17 39.68
N SER A 18 -0.14 -31.36 40.55
CA SER A 18 0.86 -31.75 41.57
C SER A 18 2.14 -32.50 41.16
N ALA A 19 3.27 -31.77 41.22
CA ALA A 19 4.54 -32.34 41.66
C ALA A 19 5.26 -31.35 42.60
N SER A 20 5.48 -31.80 43.84
CA SER A 20 6.23 -31.10 44.88
C SER A 20 7.71 -31.01 44.50
N ALA A 21 8.27 -29.79 44.53
CA ALA A 21 9.71 -29.57 44.55
C ALA A 21 10.04 -28.63 45.70
N ALA A 22 11.10 -29.00 46.43
CA ALA A 22 11.46 -28.52 47.75
C ALA A 22 11.82 -27.02 47.78
N ILE A 23 11.33 -26.37 48.84
CA ILE A 23 11.71 -25.03 49.27
C ILE A 23 13.17 -25.01 49.74
N THR A 24 13.99 -24.15 49.14
CA THR A 24 15.26 -23.69 49.74
C THR A 24 15.09 -22.22 50.10
N SER A 25 15.16 -21.94 51.39
CA SER A 25 15.08 -20.60 51.95
C SER A 25 16.25 -19.73 51.50
N THR A 26 15.95 -18.55 50.95
CA THR A 26 16.90 -17.43 50.96
C THR A 26 16.12 -16.18 51.35
N THR A 27 16.56 -15.61 52.46
CA THR A 27 16.10 -14.35 53.05
C THR A 27 16.41 -13.20 52.11
N GLY A 28 15.37 -12.56 51.59
CA GLY A 28 15.43 -11.29 50.85
C GLY A 28 14.15 -10.51 51.10
N VAL A 29 14.30 -9.28 51.58
CA VAL A 29 13.27 -8.34 52.01
C VAL A 29 12.20 -8.14 50.91
N THR A 30 10.94 -8.50 51.18
CA THR A 30 9.82 -8.34 50.25
C THR A 30 9.13 -7.00 50.46
N ASN A 31 9.24 -6.10 49.48
CA ASN A 31 8.28 -5.02 49.29
C ASN A 31 7.19 -5.55 48.34
N THR A 32 6.18 -6.21 48.90
CA THR A 32 5.05 -6.78 48.14
C THR A 32 4.06 -5.68 47.79
N VAL A 33 4.14 -5.15 46.58
CA VAL A 33 2.97 -4.53 45.93
C VAL A 33 2.40 -5.58 45.00
N ALA A 34 1.26 -6.15 45.38
CA ALA A 34 0.46 -6.99 44.51
C ALA A 34 -0.17 -6.09 43.44
N ILE A 35 0.47 -5.99 42.27
CA ILE A 35 -0.18 -5.50 41.07
C ILE A 35 -0.88 -6.71 40.45
N THR A 36 -2.14 -6.92 40.81
CA THR A 36 -3.05 -7.68 39.94
C THR A 36 -3.41 -6.76 38.78
N ASP A 37 -2.47 -6.59 37.85
CA ASP A 37 -2.76 -5.90 36.60
C ASP A 37 -3.45 -6.91 35.67
N ALA A 38 -4.77 -7.03 35.86
CA ALA A 38 -5.64 -7.53 34.83
C ALA A 38 -5.65 -6.47 33.72
N THR A 39 -4.61 -6.52 32.89
CA THR A 39 -4.57 -5.78 31.63
C THR A 39 -5.67 -6.35 30.75
N THR A 40 -6.84 -5.73 30.88
CA THR A 40 -7.90 -5.84 29.89
C THR A 40 -7.30 -5.25 28.64
N ALA A 41 -6.85 -6.11 27.73
CA ALA A 41 -6.44 -5.73 26.39
C ALA A 41 -7.59 -4.92 25.79
N ALA A 42 -7.39 -3.61 25.73
CA ALA A 42 -8.31 -2.70 25.07
C ALA A 42 -8.37 -3.15 23.62
N THR A 43 -9.47 -3.85 23.28
CA THR A 43 -9.83 -4.09 21.90
C THR A 43 -10.33 -2.74 21.39
N GLU A 44 -9.40 -1.87 20.98
CA GLU A 44 -9.77 -0.66 20.26
C GLU A 44 -10.42 -1.11 18.95
N SER A 45 -11.72 -0.88 18.84
CA SER A 45 -12.46 -1.09 17.61
C SER A 45 -11.96 -0.07 16.60
N ILE A 46 -11.15 -0.52 15.63
CA ILE A 46 -10.67 0.33 14.56
C ILE A 46 -11.87 0.74 13.69
N ASP A 47 -12.10 2.04 13.57
CA ASP A 47 -13.09 2.57 12.64
C ASP A 47 -12.55 2.49 11.22
N LEU A 48 -13.09 1.56 10.43
CA LEU A 48 -12.68 1.36 9.05
C LEU A 48 -13.11 2.50 8.10
N SER A 49 -13.89 3.48 8.59
CA SER A 49 -14.39 4.59 7.78
C SER A 49 -13.46 5.80 7.65
N ASP A 50 -12.44 5.91 8.50
CA ASP A 50 -11.41 6.99 8.46
C ASP A 50 -9.98 6.43 8.44
N VAL A 51 -9.80 5.23 7.87
CA VAL A 51 -8.48 4.61 7.78
C VAL A 51 -7.60 5.42 6.84
N ASN A 52 -6.45 5.86 7.34
CA ASN A 52 -5.47 6.61 6.58
C ASN A 52 -4.05 6.07 6.77
N TYR A 53 -3.15 6.51 5.90
CA TYR A 53 -1.79 6.00 5.89
C TYR A 53 -1.07 6.30 7.20
N GLN A 54 -1.09 7.57 7.65
CA GLN A 54 -0.26 8.01 8.77
C GLN A 54 -0.68 7.38 10.11
N ASP A 55 -1.98 7.30 10.37
CA ASP A 55 -2.47 6.90 11.69
C ASP A 55 -2.63 5.39 11.83
N ASN A 56 -2.88 4.68 10.72
CA ASN A 56 -3.25 3.26 10.77
C ASN A 56 -2.26 2.36 10.04
N ILE A 57 -1.89 2.72 8.80
CA ILE A 57 -1.13 1.82 7.92
C ILE A 57 0.37 1.91 8.16
N LEU A 58 0.91 3.10 8.42
CA LEU A 58 2.32 3.30 8.69
C LEU A 58 2.79 2.56 9.95
N PRO A 59 2.10 2.61 11.10
CA PRO A 59 2.48 1.82 12.27
C PRO A 59 2.52 0.31 11.98
N LEU A 60 1.53 -0.19 11.22
CA LEU A 60 1.46 -1.58 10.80
C LEU A 60 2.67 -1.95 9.92
N PHE A 61 3.02 -1.11 8.94
CA PHE A 61 4.19 -1.35 8.09
C PHE A 61 5.52 -1.23 8.85
N GLN A 62 5.61 -0.32 9.82
CA GLN A 62 6.78 -0.22 10.69
C GLN A 62 6.98 -1.49 11.51
N GLU A 63 5.90 -2.09 12.01
CA GLU A 63 5.94 -3.33 12.78
C GLU A 63 6.27 -4.55 11.93
N HIS A 64 5.63 -4.70 10.77
CA HIS A 64 5.67 -5.95 10.01
C HIS A 64 6.60 -5.94 8.78
N CYS A 65 6.93 -4.77 8.24
CA CYS A 65 7.49 -4.67 6.88
C CYS A 65 8.82 -3.92 6.80
N ALA A 66 9.03 -2.92 7.66
CA ALA A 66 10.16 -2.00 7.57
C ALA A 66 11.54 -2.66 7.76
N GLU A 67 11.64 -3.86 8.33
CA GLU A 67 12.91 -4.60 8.42
C GLU A 67 13.52 -4.86 7.03
N CYS A 68 12.68 -5.18 6.03
CA CYS A 68 13.14 -5.49 4.67
C CYS A 68 12.73 -4.41 3.66
N HIS A 69 11.67 -3.65 3.94
CA HIS A 69 11.14 -2.61 3.06
C HIS A 69 11.28 -1.21 3.67
N GLY A 70 12.35 -1.01 4.44
CA GLY A 70 12.66 0.24 5.13
C GLY A 70 13.38 1.28 4.27
N ASP A 71 14.00 2.25 4.93
CA ASP A 71 14.69 3.35 4.26
C ASP A 71 16.05 2.96 3.66
N ASP A 72 16.76 2.05 4.32
CA ASP A 72 18.11 1.63 3.95
C ASP A 72 18.08 0.32 3.14
N ASP A 73 18.27 0.43 1.82
CA ASP A 73 18.31 -0.70 0.86
C ASP A 73 17.05 -1.59 0.86
N PRO A 74 15.87 -1.03 0.50
CA PRO A 74 14.63 -1.79 0.49
C PRO A 74 14.66 -2.97 -0.49
N GLU A 75 14.23 -4.16 -0.04
CA GLU A 75 14.06 -5.33 -0.88
C GLU A 75 13.16 -4.99 -2.08
N GLU A 76 13.62 -5.37 -3.28
CA GLU A 76 12.93 -5.11 -4.55
C GLU A 76 12.67 -3.62 -4.81
N GLY A 77 13.40 -2.73 -4.13
CA GLY A 77 13.24 -1.28 -4.22
C GLY A 77 11.90 -0.76 -3.68
N LEU A 78 11.17 -1.56 -2.90
CA LEU A 78 9.91 -1.14 -2.28
C LEU A 78 10.16 -0.58 -0.88
N GLN A 79 9.90 0.73 -0.70
CA GLN A 79 9.94 1.38 0.60
C GLN A 79 8.52 1.64 1.11
N VAL A 80 8.22 1.19 2.34
CA VAL A 80 6.89 1.32 2.96
C VAL A 80 6.86 2.34 4.12
N THR A 81 7.99 2.98 4.43
CA THR A 81 8.14 3.92 5.56
C THR A 81 7.65 5.32 5.24
N THR A 82 7.51 5.66 3.95
CA THR A 82 6.96 6.95 3.53
C THR A 82 5.84 6.78 2.50
N TYR A 83 4.78 7.58 2.63
CA TYR A 83 3.63 7.51 1.72
C TYR A 83 4.04 7.67 0.26
N LYS A 84 4.87 8.69 -0.01
CA LYS A 84 5.37 8.99 -1.35
C LYS A 84 6.14 7.81 -1.96
N ALA A 85 6.99 7.13 -1.20
CA ALA A 85 7.77 6.01 -1.72
C ALA A 85 6.90 4.77 -1.93
N LEU A 86 6.00 4.48 -1.00
CA LEU A 86 5.02 3.39 -1.15
C LEU A 86 4.18 3.56 -2.41
N MET A 87 3.69 4.77 -2.65
CA MET A 87 2.88 5.11 -3.82
C MET A 87 3.69 5.14 -5.12
N ALA A 88 5.00 5.36 -5.06
CA ALA A 88 5.89 5.22 -6.22
C ALA A 88 6.04 3.75 -6.65
N GLY A 89 5.87 2.80 -5.72
CA GLY A 89 5.93 1.38 -5.98
C GLY A 89 7.33 0.80 -5.86
N SER A 90 7.49 -0.43 -6.37
CA SER A 90 8.76 -1.16 -6.39
C SER A 90 9.45 -1.02 -7.75
N ILE A 91 10.60 -1.68 -7.93
CA ILE A 91 11.25 -1.77 -9.25
C ILE A 91 10.37 -2.45 -10.32
N TYR A 92 9.34 -3.19 -9.91
CA TYR A 92 8.39 -3.87 -10.80
C TYR A 92 7.13 -3.04 -11.08
N GLY A 93 7.01 -1.84 -10.48
CA GLY A 93 5.91 -0.92 -10.66
C GLY A 93 5.02 -0.75 -9.43
N ALA A 94 3.80 -0.27 -9.65
CA ALA A 94 2.88 0.08 -8.58
C ALA A 94 2.45 -1.15 -7.75
N VAL A 95 2.62 -1.08 -6.44
CA VAL A 95 2.17 -2.12 -5.50
C VAL A 95 0.81 -1.79 -4.87
N VAL A 96 0.47 -0.50 -4.79
CA VAL A 96 -0.84 0.01 -4.36
C VAL A 96 -1.55 0.60 -5.57
N LYS A 97 -2.80 0.19 -5.79
CA LYS A 97 -3.72 0.80 -6.76
C LYS A 97 -4.89 1.42 -6.00
N PRO A 98 -4.87 2.75 -5.76
CA PRO A 98 -5.95 3.45 -5.06
C PRO A 98 -7.33 3.14 -5.65
N GLY A 99 -8.27 2.77 -4.79
CA GLY A 99 -9.64 2.41 -5.15
C GLY A 99 -9.81 0.98 -5.67
N ASP A 100 -8.72 0.22 -5.86
CA ASP A 100 -8.74 -1.10 -6.48
C ASP A 100 -7.88 -2.11 -5.68
N PRO A 101 -8.40 -2.59 -4.53
CA PRO A 101 -7.68 -3.56 -3.70
C PRO A 101 -7.48 -4.90 -4.41
N ASP A 102 -8.44 -5.33 -5.23
CA ASP A 102 -8.38 -6.64 -5.92
C ASP A 102 -7.23 -6.71 -6.93
N ASN A 103 -6.82 -5.56 -7.49
CA ASN A 103 -5.69 -5.48 -8.41
C ASN A 103 -4.42 -4.87 -7.77
N SER A 104 -4.41 -4.66 -6.46
CA SER A 104 -3.24 -4.16 -5.72
C SER A 104 -2.35 -5.32 -5.29
N TYR A 105 -1.10 -5.33 -5.76
CA TYR A 105 -0.14 -6.39 -5.45
C TYR A 105 0.15 -6.52 -3.94
N LEU A 106 0.11 -5.39 -3.22
CA LEU A 106 0.21 -5.38 -1.77
C LEU A 106 -0.84 -6.31 -1.12
N VAL A 107 -2.11 -6.20 -1.54
CA VAL A 107 -3.22 -7.00 -0.99
C VAL A 107 -3.03 -8.48 -1.29
N GLU A 108 -2.60 -8.82 -2.51
CA GLU A 108 -2.30 -10.20 -2.90
C GLU A 108 -1.25 -10.82 -1.98
N MET A 109 -0.14 -10.11 -1.73
CA MET A 109 0.98 -10.63 -0.94
C MET A 109 0.64 -10.80 0.54
N VAL A 110 -0.13 -9.88 1.14
CA VAL A 110 -0.53 -9.99 2.55
C VAL A 110 -1.66 -11.01 2.74
N SER A 111 -2.62 -11.09 1.82
CA SER A 111 -3.79 -12.00 1.95
C SER A 111 -3.40 -13.45 1.72
N THR A 112 -2.40 -13.71 0.88
CA THR A 112 -1.83 -15.05 0.68
C THR A 112 -0.83 -15.44 1.78
N GLY A 113 -0.51 -14.52 2.70
CA GLY A 113 0.49 -14.72 3.74
C GLY A 113 1.91 -14.88 3.21
N GLN A 114 2.19 -14.49 1.96
CA GLN A 114 3.55 -14.47 1.41
C GLN A 114 4.38 -13.36 2.06
N MET A 115 3.75 -12.23 2.37
CA MET A 115 4.32 -11.15 3.17
C MET A 115 3.63 -11.03 4.53
N PRO A 116 4.39 -10.71 5.60
CA PRO A 116 5.85 -10.57 5.63
C PRO A 116 6.56 -11.94 5.54
N LYS A 117 7.72 -12.01 4.86
CA LYS A 117 8.49 -13.27 4.70
C LYS A 117 9.01 -13.81 6.03
N LYS A 118 9.40 -12.90 6.93
CA LYS A 118 9.90 -13.16 8.28
C LYS A 118 8.95 -12.50 9.28
N GLY A 119 8.92 -13.01 10.51
CA GLY A 119 8.06 -12.47 11.56
C GLY A 119 6.61 -12.96 11.51
N ALA A 120 5.77 -12.36 12.34
CA ALA A 120 4.35 -12.69 12.44
C ALA A 120 3.60 -12.24 11.18
N LYS A 121 2.70 -13.09 10.70
CA LYS A 121 1.77 -12.73 9.61
C LYS A 121 0.74 -11.75 10.13
N LEU A 122 0.22 -10.91 9.23
CA LEU A 122 -0.90 -10.05 9.55
C LEU A 122 -2.11 -10.92 9.93
N THR A 123 -2.81 -10.47 10.95
CA THR A 123 -4.11 -10.98 11.35
C THR A 123 -5.17 -10.60 10.31
N PRO A 124 -6.31 -11.33 10.24
CA PRO A 124 -7.39 -10.97 9.32
C PRO A 124 -7.86 -9.51 9.45
N PRO A 125 -8.03 -8.93 10.67
CA PRO A 125 -8.40 -7.52 10.83
C PRO A 125 -7.36 -6.54 10.27
N GLU A 126 -6.07 -6.82 10.39
CA GLU A 126 -4.99 -6.00 9.83
C GLU A 126 -5.00 -6.02 8.30
N VAL A 127 -5.23 -7.19 7.70
CA VAL A 127 -5.42 -7.30 6.24
C VAL A 127 -6.66 -6.52 5.79
N GLU A 128 -7.77 -6.65 6.52
CA GLU A 128 -9.00 -5.88 6.23
C GLU A 128 -8.77 -4.37 6.31
N MET A 129 -7.94 -3.90 7.24
CA MET A 129 -7.57 -2.49 7.36
C MET A 129 -6.81 -1.98 6.13
N ILE A 130 -5.85 -2.76 5.63
CA ILE A 130 -5.12 -2.42 4.39
C ILE A 130 -6.08 -2.39 3.20
N VAL A 131 -6.98 -3.38 3.09
CA VAL A 131 -7.99 -3.44 2.02
C VAL A 131 -8.92 -2.23 2.09
N ALA A 132 -9.39 -1.85 3.28
CA ALA A 132 -10.27 -0.71 3.49
C ALA A 132 -9.58 0.60 3.10
N TRP A 133 -8.32 0.79 3.53
CA TRP A 133 -7.51 1.95 3.17
C TRP A 133 -7.34 2.09 1.66
N ILE A 134 -6.95 1.00 0.96
CA ILE A 134 -6.79 1.04 -0.50
C ILE A 134 -8.12 1.33 -1.17
N LYS A 135 -9.21 0.70 -0.72
CA LYS A 135 -10.55 0.92 -1.25
C LYS A 135 -11.02 2.37 -1.08
N ALA A 136 -10.63 3.03 0.01
CA ALA A 136 -10.91 4.45 0.26
C ALA A 136 -10.08 5.41 -0.63
N GLY A 137 -9.23 4.89 -1.52
CA GLY A 137 -8.36 5.70 -2.37
C GLY A 137 -6.95 5.89 -1.78
N ALA A 138 -6.58 5.05 -0.81
CA ALA A 138 -5.29 5.10 -0.13
C ALA A 138 -4.94 6.49 0.42
N PRO A 139 -5.83 7.16 1.18
CA PRO A 139 -5.57 8.52 1.66
C PRO A 139 -4.33 8.57 2.57
N GLU A 140 -3.50 9.61 2.40
CA GLU A 140 -2.34 9.81 3.26
C GLU A 140 -2.75 10.21 4.68
N PHE A 141 -3.72 11.12 4.78
CA PHE A 141 -4.23 11.68 6.03
C PHE A 141 -5.75 11.46 6.14
N GLY A 142 -6.28 11.47 7.37
CA GLY A 142 -7.72 11.35 7.61
C GLY A 142 -8.53 12.44 6.89
N GLN A 143 -9.79 12.14 6.58
CA GLN A 143 -10.64 13.00 5.73
C GLN A 143 -10.94 14.37 6.36
N ASN A 144 -10.74 14.51 7.67
CA ASN A 144 -10.86 15.77 8.40
C ASN A 144 -9.60 16.66 8.34
N ALA A 145 -8.46 16.14 7.87
CA ALA A 145 -7.19 16.88 7.77
C ALA A 145 -7.09 17.75 6.50
N SER A 146 -7.89 17.46 5.46
CA SER A 146 -7.86 18.18 4.19
C SER A 146 -8.69 19.47 4.15
N GLU A 147 -9.58 19.73 5.13
CA GLU A 147 -10.46 20.92 5.18
C GLU A 147 -9.74 22.17 5.75
N THR A 148 -8.50 22.06 6.24
CA THR A 148 -7.76 23.21 6.83
C THR A 148 -6.71 23.84 5.90
N ALA A 149 -6.66 23.46 4.62
CA ALA A 149 -5.89 24.20 3.62
C ALA A 149 -6.64 25.49 3.26
N PRO A 150 -5.97 26.66 3.11
CA PRO A 150 -6.66 27.93 2.86
C PRO A 150 -7.36 27.89 1.50
N VAL A 151 -8.68 27.72 1.54
CA VAL A 151 -9.58 27.92 0.41
C VAL A 151 -9.56 29.42 0.08
N ASP A 152 -8.78 29.78 -0.94
CA ASP A 152 -8.92 31.04 -1.65
C ASP A 152 -10.27 31.00 -2.40
N SER A 153 -11.32 31.35 -1.68
CA SER A 153 -12.62 31.66 -2.24
C SER A 153 -12.59 33.05 -2.87
N SER A 154 -12.26 33.12 -4.16
CA SER A 154 -12.62 34.30 -4.97
C SER A 154 -13.23 33.90 -6.32
N HIS A 155 -14.46 33.40 -6.26
CA HIS A 155 -15.43 33.61 -7.35
C HIS A 155 -16.63 34.36 -6.79
N GLY A 156 -16.54 35.69 -6.83
CA GLY A 156 -17.66 36.62 -6.61
C GLY A 156 -17.84 37.49 -7.84
N VAL A 157 -18.82 37.14 -8.67
CA VAL A 157 -19.32 37.96 -9.78
C VAL A 157 -20.17 39.12 -9.23
N THR A 158 -19.97 40.35 -9.71
CA THR A 158 -20.95 41.13 -10.50
C THR A 158 -20.68 42.66 -10.52
N ALA A 159 -20.67 43.17 -11.74
CA ALA A 159 -21.24 44.42 -12.25
C ALA A 159 -20.62 45.80 -11.96
N THR A 160 -20.34 46.46 -13.10
CA THR A 160 -20.53 47.88 -13.46
C THR A 160 -19.71 48.94 -12.72
N GLU A 161 -18.82 49.61 -13.45
CA GLU A 161 -18.92 51.04 -13.83
C GLU A 161 -17.91 51.35 -14.95
N ALA A 162 -18.27 52.28 -15.82
CA ALA A 162 -17.52 52.67 -17.01
C ALA A 162 -16.33 53.58 -16.66
N VAL A 163 -15.18 53.37 -17.32
CA VAL A 163 -14.23 54.47 -17.57
C VAL A 163 -13.55 54.31 -18.94
N THR A 164 -13.64 55.39 -19.70
CA THR A 164 -13.04 55.68 -20.99
C THR A 164 -11.53 55.90 -20.91
N GLY A 165 -10.79 55.49 -21.94
CA GLY A 165 -9.39 55.91 -22.19
C GLY A 165 -8.57 54.77 -22.81
N THR A 166 -8.57 54.59 -24.13
CA THR A 166 -7.66 55.20 -25.13
C THR A 166 -6.17 54.88 -24.93
N GLU A 167 -5.65 54.18 -25.94
CA GLU A 167 -4.26 54.11 -26.43
C GLU A 167 -3.29 53.17 -25.71
N SER A 168 -2.98 52.04 -26.35
CA SER A 168 -1.73 51.95 -27.13
C SER A 168 -1.65 50.62 -27.88
N ILE A 169 -1.58 50.77 -29.20
CA ILE A 169 -1.15 49.76 -30.16
C ILE A 169 0.36 49.52 -30.02
N SER A 170 0.80 48.27 -30.12
CA SER A 170 2.10 47.93 -30.69
C SER A 170 2.08 46.50 -31.24
N THR A 171 1.81 46.46 -32.55
CA THR A 171 2.62 45.76 -33.55
C THR A 171 2.54 44.23 -33.61
N THR A 172 1.57 43.79 -34.40
CA THR A 172 1.69 42.86 -35.54
C THR A 172 3.00 42.08 -35.72
N SER A 173 2.89 40.75 -35.78
CA SER A 173 3.55 39.94 -36.81
C SER A 173 2.76 38.68 -37.09
N SER A 174 2.10 38.70 -38.25
CA SER A 174 1.46 37.57 -38.91
C SER A 174 2.49 36.81 -39.75
N ILE A 175 2.49 35.48 -39.67
CA ILE A 175 2.57 34.53 -40.81
C ILE A 175 1.94 33.22 -40.27
N SER A 176 0.73 32.80 -40.65
CA SER A 176 0.28 32.33 -41.96
C SER A 176 1.24 31.34 -42.61
N SER A 177 1.01 30.04 -42.38
CA SER A 177 1.32 29.02 -43.38
C SER A 177 0.32 27.87 -43.26
N THR A 178 -0.66 27.90 -44.15
CA THR A 178 -1.53 26.78 -44.49
C THR A 178 -0.87 26.00 -45.62
N ALA A 179 -1.03 24.67 -45.62
CA ALA A 179 -1.49 23.82 -46.73
C ALA A 179 -0.84 22.40 -46.68
N PRO A 180 -1.28 21.41 -47.49
CA PRO A 180 -1.94 20.21 -46.98
C PRO A 180 -1.36 18.89 -47.55
N ILE A 181 -1.96 17.76 -47.12
CA ILE A 181 -2.03 16.41 -47.74
C ILE A 181 -0.78 15.77 -48.40
N SER A 182 -0.45 14.55 -47.96
CA SER A 182 -0.55 13.35 -48.81
C SER A 182 -0.39 12.05 -48.01
N PRO A 183 -1.33 11.10 -48.09
CA PRO A 183 -1.16 9.72 -47.65
C PRO A 183 -0.99 8.79 -48.86
N THR A 184 0.10 8.01 -48.98
CA THR A 184 0.16 6.76 -49.78
C THR A 184 1.44 5.96 -49.50
N GLY A 185 1.29 4.63 -49.33
CA GLY A 185 2.34 3.60 -49.44
C GLY A 185 2.33 2.69 -48.21
N ILE A 186 1.53 1.61 -48.09
CA ILE A 186 1.49 0.37 -48.91
C ILE A 186 2.90 -0.13 -49.24
N ILE A 187 3.40 -1.09 -48.43
CA ILE A 187 3.90 -2.40 -48.89
C ILE A 187 4.13 -3.33 -47.69
N SER A 188 3.30 -4.38 -47.58
CA SER A 188 3.72 -5.68 -47.04
C SER A 188 4.17 -6.55 -48.22
N PRO A 189 5.24 -7.32 -48.04
CA PRO A 189 5.15 -8.78 -48.22
C PRO A 189 5.93 -9.52 -47.11
N THR A 190 5.34 -10.49 -46.41
CA THR A 190 5.45 -11.95 -46.64
C THR A 190 6.77 -12.43 -47.28
N GLU A 191 7.66 -12.97 -46.45
CA GLU A 191 8.55 -14.12 -46.71
C GLU A 191 9.09 -14.54 -45.32
N SER A 192 8.75 -15.69 -44.73
CA SER A 192 8.98 -17.08 -45.14
C SER A 192 10.47 -17.39 -45.33
N MET A 193 10.90 -18.52 -44.75
CA MET A 193 12.19 -19.21 -44.86
C MET A 193 13.36 -18.63 -44.03
N SER A 194 14.18 -19.41 -43.33
CA SER A 194 14.34 -20.86 -43.26
C SER A 194 15.05 -21.23 -41.95
N ALA A 195 14.58 -22.27 -41.29
CA ALA A 195 15.38 -23.01 -40.32
C ALA A 195 16.54 -23.70 -41.05
N THR A 196 17.72 -23.70 -40.45
CA THR A 196 18.81 -24.61 -40.81
C THR A 196 19.55 -24.99 -39.54
N ALA A 197 19.28 -26.20 -39.07
CA ALA A 197 20.19 -26.94 -38.21
C ALA A 197 21.37 -27.44 -39.03
N PRO A 198 22.54 -27.61 -38.40
CA PRO A 198 23.34 -28.78 -38.69
C PRO A 198 23.48 -29.67 -37.45
N ILE A 199 23.07 -30.90 -37.65
CA ILE A 199 23.65 -32.14 -37.14
C ILE A 199 25.15 -32.04 -36.83
N ASN A 200 25.58 -32.52 -35.66
CA ASN A 200 26.80 -33.31 -35.59
C ASN A 200 26.71 -34.40 -34.51
N ALA A 201 26.91 -35.63 -34.96
CA ALA A 201 27.24 -36.81 -34.16
C ALA A 201 28.55 -36.54 -33.38
N GLY A 202 28.80 -37.06 -32.18
CA GLY A 202 28.72 -38.46 -31.78
C GLY A 202 30.13 -39.07 -31.80
N THR A 203 30.79 -39.10 -30.64
CA THR A 203 31.90 -39.99 -30.21
C THR A 203 32.01 -39.79 -28.70
N ASP A 204 31.43 -40.64 -27.85
CA ASP A 204 31.97 -41.94 -27.40
C ASP A 204 33.47 -41.88 -27.08
N VAL A 205 33.78 -41.75 -25.79
CA VAL A 205 35.07 -42.13 -25.20
C VAL A 205 34.76 -42.81 -23.87
N THR A 206 35.03 -44.12 -23.89
CA THR A 206 35.33 -45.09 -22.82
C THR A 206 35.63 -44.55 -21.43
#